data_AF-A0A7S0KWZ2-F1
#
_entry.id   AF-A0A7S0KWZ2-F1
#
_cell.length_a   1.000
_cell.length_b   1.000
_cell.length_c   1.000
_cell.angle_alpha   90.00
_cell.angle_beta   90.00
_cell.angle_gamma   90.00
#
_symmetry.space_group_name_H-M   'P 1'
#
loop_
_entity.id
_entity.type
_entity.pdbx_description
1 polymer ?
#
loop_
_entity_poly.entity_id
_entity_poly.type
_entity_poly.pdbx_seq_one_letter_code
_entity_poly.pdbx_strand_id
1 'polypeptide(L)'
;SGKFFVDQHVPNVLVLPPTTGLGGHEFVKSGKVVLQDKSSCFSALCLIHGNSSPIVDGDYLDACAAPGNKTSHLAALLASTMEGENGNTGSSSNSNKKKRKGGKKKRV
;
A
#
# COMPACT_ATOMS: atom_id res chain seq x y z
N SER A 1 9.41 -7.57 24.37
CA SER A 1 8.85 -6.48 23.56
C SER A 1 9.94 -5.94 22.66
N GLY A 2 9.77 -5.96 21.34
CA GLY A 2 10.76 -5.44 20.39
C GLY A 2 10.58 -3.93 20.20
N LYS A 3 11.68 -3.17 20.24
CA LYS A 3 11.63 -1.73 19.90
C LYS A 3 11.53 -1.59 18.39
N PHE A 4 10.60 -0.77 17.91
CA PHE A 4 10.53 -0.33 16.52
C PHE A 4 10.53 1.20 16.50
N PHE A 5 10.87 1.78 15.35
CA PHE A 5 10.78 3.23 15.16
C PHE A 5 10.26 3.55 13.76
N VAL A 6 9.71 4.76 13.62
CA VAL A 6 9.29 5.28 12.31
C VAL A 6 10.53 5.85 11.62
N ASP A 7 10.67 5.56 10.33
CA ASP A 7 11.75 6.12 9.54
C ASP A 7 11.61 7.64 9.39
N GLN A 8 12.72 8.37 9.51
CA GLN A 8 12.71 9.84 9.42
C GLN A 8 12.63 10.37 7.99
N HIS A 9 13.03 9.58 6.99
CA HIS A 9 13.12 10.04 5.60
C HIS A 9 11.97 9.50 4.74
N VAL A 10 11.48 8.30 5.07
CA VAL A 10 10.44 7.63 4.30
C VAL A 10 9.18 7.52 5.16
N PRO A 11 8.10 8.28 4.84
CA PRO A 11 6.86 8.18 5.59
C PRO A 11 6.29 6.77 5.52
N ASN A 12 5.57 6.36 6.56
CA ASN A 12 4.91 5.05 6.67
C ASN A 12 5.86 3.83 6.65
N VAL A 13 7.17 4.02 6.81
CA VAL A 13 8.13 2.92 7.01
C VAL A 13 8.42 2.73 8.49
N LEU A 14 8.27 1.49 8.94
CA LEU A 14 8.69 1.05 10.26
C LEU A 14 10.03 0.34 10.16
N VAL A 15 10.98 0.73 11.00
CA VAL A 15 12.25 0.04 11.14
C VAL A 15 12.19 -0.88 12.35
N LEU A 16 12.48 -2.15 12.12
CA LEU A 16 12.43 -3.21 13.12
C LEU A 16 13.83 -3.81 13.32
N PRO A 17 14.11 -4.45 14.48
CA PRO A 17 15.35 -5.17 14.70
C PRO A 17 15.56 -6.25 13.64
N PRO A 18 16.80 -6.51 13.19
CA PRO A 18 17.08 -7.50 12.12
C PRO A 18 16.57 -8.92 12.41
N THR A 19 16.43 -9.27 13.68
CA THR A 19 15.95 -10.58 14.14
C THR A 19 14.42 -10.72 14.11
N THR A 20 13.69 -9.70 13.66
CA THR A 20 12.22 -9.72 13.64
C THR A 20 11.72 -10.54 12.45
N GLY A 21 11.27 -11.77 12.71
CA GLY A 21 10.69 -12.64 11.70
C GLY A 21 9.27 -12.22 11.30
N LEU A 22 9.12 -11.49 10.19
CA LEU A 22 7.81 -11.00 9.71
C LEU A 22 7.22 -11.79 8.54
N GLY A 23 7.99 -12.63 7.85
CA GLY A 23 7.55 -13.29 6.61
C GLY A 23 6.27 -14.14 6.77
N GLY A 24 6.00 -14.67 7.96
CA GLY A 24 4.79 -15.43 8.26
C GLY A 24 3.68 -14.65 8.98
N HIS A 25 3.91 -13.39 9.30
CA HIS A 25 3.02 -12.58 10.14
C HIS A 25 1.70 -12.26 9.42
N GLU A 26 0.61 -12.17 10.18
CA GLU A 26 -0.73 -11.95 9.63
C GLU A 26 -0.80 -10.67 8.79
N PHE A 27 -0.17 -9.58 9.24
CA PHE A 27 -0.19 -8.31 8.50
C PHE A 27 0.51 -8.37 7.14
N VAL A 28 1.55 -9.21 7.00
CA VAL A 28 2.20 -9.43 5.71
C VAL A 28 1.29 -10.28 4.83
N LYS A 29 0.72 -11.36 5.36
CA LYS A 29 -0.21 -12.24 4.63
C LYS A 29 -1.49 -11.55 4.20
N SER A 30 -2.00 -10.63 5.02
CA SER A 30 -3.21 -9.86 4.72
C SER A 30 -2.94 -8.64 3.83
N GLY A 31 -1.68 -8.38 3.45
CA GLY A 31 -1.29 -7.21 2.65
C GLY A 31 -1.39 -5.86 3.38
N LYS A 32 -1.52 -5.85 4.71
CA LYS A 32 -1.54 -4.62 5.51
C LYS A 32 -0.15 -4.01 5.67
N VAL A 33 0.89 -4.84 5.58
CA VAL A 33 2.30 -4.43 5.63
C VAL A 33 3.04 -5.11 4.50
N VAL A 34 3.87 -4.33 3.80
CA VAL A 34 4.80 -4.83 2.78
C VAL A 34 6.20 -4.81 3.37
N LEU A 35 6.93 -5.92 3.23
CA LEU A 35 8.35 -5.98 3.58
C LEU A 35 9.15 -5.38 2.44
N GLN A 36 9.67 -4.17 2.65
CA GLN A 36 10.37 -3.41 1.62
C GLN A 36 11.63 -2.76 2.18
N ASP A 37 12.71 -2.90 1.43
CA ASP A 37 13.97 -2.23 1.74
C ASP A 37 13.80 -0.71 1.68
N LYS A 38 14.30 0.02 2.68
CA LYS A 38 14.17 1.48 2.76
C LYS A 38 14.65 2.16 1.47
N SER A 39 15.76 1.68 0.92
CA SER A 39 16.35 2.17 -0.33
C SER A 39 15.36 2.09 -1.50
N SER A 40 14.54 1.04 -1.57
CA SER A 40 13.55 0.84 -2.62
C SER A 40 12.40 1.85 -2.56
N CYS A 41 12.09 2.38 -1.38
CA CYS A 41 11.01 3.34 -1.20
C CYS A 41 11.28 4.69 -1.87
N PHE A 42 12.55 5.09 -1.99
CA PHE A 42 12.92 6.39 -2.56
C PHE A 42 12.51 6.55 -4.02
N SER A 43 12.52 5.47 -4.82
CA SER A 43 12.12 5.54 -6.23
C SER A 43 10.70 6.11 -6.42
N ALA A 44 9.73 5.58 -5.68
CA ALA A 44 8.34 6.05 -5.72
C ALA A 44 8.20 7.46 -5.11
N LEU A 45 8.92 7.74 -4.01
CA LEU A 45 8.90 9.07 -3.39
C LEU A 45 9.44 10.16 -4.32
N CYS A 46 10.56 9.92 -5.00
CA CYS A 46 11.15 10.86 -5.93
C CYS A 46 10.24 11.09 -7.14
N LEU A 47 9.55 10.06 -7.62
CA LEU A 47 8.62 10.21 -8.74
C LEU A 47 7.44 11.13 -8.38
N ILE A 48 6.87 10.96 -7.18
CA ILE A 48 5.72 11.75 -6.72
C ILE A 48 6.12 13.14 -6.22
N HIS A 49 7.20 13.26 -5.45
CA HIS A 49 7.55 14.48 -4.71
C HIS A 49 8.83 15.18 -5.21
N GLY A 50 9.54 14.62 -6.19
CA GLY A 50 10.79 15.19 -6.69
C GLY A 50 10.61 16.38 -7.62
N ASN A 51 9.38 16.71 -8.00
CA ASN A 51 9.03 17.84 -8.86
C ASN A 51 8.48 19.00 -8.02
N SER A 52 8.51 20.23 -8.56
CA SER A 52 8.02 21.43 -7.87
C SER A 52 6.55 21.35 -7.43
N SER A 53 5.77 20.51 -8.12
CA SER A 53 4.41 20.13 -7.73
C SER A 53 4.27 18.61 -7.84
N PRO A 54 3.52 17.95 -6.95
CA PRO A 54 3.22 16.53 -7.08
C PRO A 54 2.52 16.25 -8.41
N ILE A 55 3.06 15.32 -9.19
CA ILE A 55 2.36 14.81 -10.37
C ILE A 55 1.44 13.73 -9.84
N VAL A 56 0.13 14.01 -9.80
CA VAL A 56 -0.93 13.06 -9.40
C VAL A 56 -1.80 12.63 -10.57
N ASP A 57 -1.86 13.46 -11.60
CA ASP A 57 -2.59 13.18 -12.83
C ASP A 57 -1.64 12.57 -13.87
N GLY A 58 -2.03 11.42 -14.41
CA GLY A 58 -1.33 10.78 -15.53
C GLY A 58 -1.19 9.27 -15.39
N ASP A 59 -0.56 8.67 -16.40
CA ASP A 59 -0.23 7.26 -16.45
C ASP A 59 1.18 7.01 -15.90
N TYR A 60 1.31 6.05 -14.99
CA TYR A 60 2.58 5.66 -14.38
C TYR A 60 3.02 4.29 -14.89
N LEU A 61 4.29 4.17 -15.29
CA LEU A 61 4.85 2.93 -15.79
C LEU A 61 5.98 2.44 -14.89
N ASP A 62 5.81 1.25 -14.32
CA ASP A 62 6.88 0.48 -13.69
C ASP A 62 7.32 -0.63 -14.64
N ALA A 63 8.39 -0.35 -15.41
CA ALA A 63 8.88 -1.27 -16.45
C ALA A 63 9.39 -2.61 -15.89
N CYS A 64 9.76 -2.66 -14.61
CA CYS A 64 10.33 -3.83 -13.95
C CYS A 64 9.56 -4.15 -12.67
N ALA A 65 8.24 -4.29 -12.79
CA ALA A 65 7.34 -4.35 -11.65
C ALA A 65 7.56 -5.56 -10.73
N ALA A 66 7.77 -6.77 -11.26
CA ALA A 66 7.81 -7.99 -10.45
C ALA A 66 8.94 -7.96 -9.38
N PRO A 67 8.68 -8.31 -8.11
CA PRO A 67 7.42 -8.85 -7.55
C PRO A 67 6.36 -7.81 -7.14
N GLY A 68 6.61 -6.50 -7.27
CA GLY A 68 5.57 -5.46 -7.19
C GLY A 68 5.68 -4.48 -6.01
N ASN A 69 6.76 -4.52 -5.23
CA ASN A 69 6.88 -3.66 -4.02
C ASN A 69 6.93 -2.17 -4.38
N LYS A 70 7.70 -1.78 -5.41
CA LYS A 70 7.80 -0.38 -5.84
C LYS A 70 6.48 0.11 -6.43
N THR A 71 5.87 -0.71 -7.29
CA THR A 71 4.55 -0.45 -7.89
C THR A 71 3.48 -0.23 -6.82
N SER A 72 3.41 -1.12 -5.81
CA SER A 72 2.45 -1.00 -4.71
C SER A 72 2.69 0.25 -3.87
N HIS A 73 3.95 0.60 -3.61
CA HIS A 73 4.30 1.81 -2.88
C HIS A 73 3.90 3.07 -3.66
N LEU A 74 4.15 3.11 -4.98
CA LEU A 74 3.71 4.21 -5.85
C LEU A 74 2.19 4.37 -5.83
N ALA A 75 1.44 3.27 -5.95
CA ALA A 75 -0.02 3.29 -5.88
C ALA A 75 -0.54 3.84 -4.54
N ALA A 76 0.08 3.47 -3.42
CA ALA A 76 -0.27 3.98 -2.10
C ALA A 76 -0.03 5.49 -1.96
N LEU A 77 1.10 5.99 -2.50
CA LEU A 77 1.41 7.43 -2.49
C LEU A 77 0.39 8.22 -3.33
N LEU A 78 0.06 7.75 -4.53
CA LEU A 78 -0.95 8.38 -5.38
C LEU A 78 -2.30 8.47 -4.69
N ALA A 79 -2.79 7.36 -4.13
CA ALA A 79 -4.05 7.34 -3.39
C ALA A 79 -4.05 8.36 -2.24
N SER A 80 -2.97 8.40 -1.45
CA SER A 80 -2.87 9.35 -0.33
C SER A 80 -2.81 10.82 -0.75
N THR A 81 -2.22 11.11 -1.92
CA THR A 81 -2.13 12.48 -2.43
C THR A 81 -3.48 12.96 -2.94
N MET A 82 -4.24 12.08 -3.61
CA MET A 82 -5.60 12.35 -4.09
C MET A 82 -6.63 12.50 -2.94
N GLU A 83 -6.43 11.80 -1.82
CA GLU A 83 -7.26 11.96 -0.62
C GLU A 83 -7.06 13.33 0.06
N GLY A 84 -5.85 13.89 -0.02
CA GLY A 84 -5.53 15.23 0.50
C GLY A 84 -6.23 16.36 -0.27
N GLU A 85 -6.56 16.16 -1.55
CA GLU A 85 -7.22 17.15 -2.40
C GLU A 85 -8.76 17.11 -2.28
N ASN A 86 -9.34 16.00 -1.82
CA ASN A 86 -10.80 15.78 -1.72
C ASN A 86 -11.40 15.97 -0.32
N GLY A 87 -10.69 16.63 0.60
CA GLY A 87 -11.08 16.86 2.00
C GLY A 87 -12.35 17.70 2.25
N ASN A 88 -13.21 17.93 1.26
CA ASN A 88 -14.53 18.57 1.45
C ASN A 88 -15.75 17.75 0.99
N THR A 89 -15.66 16.43 0.80
CA THR A 89 -16.89 15.60 0.76
C THR A 89 -16.65 14.22 1.34
N GLY A 90 -17.17 14.00 2.54
CA GLY A 90 -17.17 12.69 3.18
C GLY A 90 -17.97 11.65 2.41
N SER A 91 -17.54 10.39 2.49
CA SER A 91 -18.41 9.25 2.25
C SER A 91 -17.85 8.00 2.94
N SER A 92 -18.46 7.67 4.07
CA SER A 92 -18.38 6.36 4.71
C SER A 92 -18.82 5.27 3.74
N SER A 93 -17.93 4.32 3.42
CA SER A 93 -18.30 3.10 2.68
C SER A 93 -18.50 1.95 3.66
N ASN A 94 -19.73 1.85 4.19
CA ASN A 94 -20.20 0.72 4.97
C ASN A 94 -20.48 -0.47 4.04
N SER A 95 -19.61 -1.48 4.02
CA SER A 95 -19.77 -2.68 3.16
C SER A 95 -20.54 -3.79 3.88
N ASN A 96 -21.87 -3.75 3.77
CA ASN A 96 -22.75 -4.79 4.28
C ASN A 96 -22.77 -6.01 3.31
N LYS A 97 -22.09 -7.10 3.68
CA LYS A 97 -21.91 -8.32 2.87
C LYS A 97 -23.16 -9.21 2.90
N LYS A 98 -24.03 -9.12 1.89
CA LYS A 98 -25.22 -9.98 1.74
C LYS A 98 -24.84 -11.37 1.19
N LYS A 99 -24.82 -12.41 2.04
CA LYS A 99 -24.70 -13.83 1.65
C LYS A 99 -25.94 -14.26 0.85
N ARG A 100 -25.78 -14.66 -0.41
CA ARG A 100 -26.81 -15.38 -1.19
C ARG A 100 -26.48 -16.88 -1.20
N LYS A 101 -27.35 -17.71 -0.63
CA LYS A 101 -27.35 -19.17 -0.78
C LYS A 101 -28.15 -19.55 -2.04
N GLY A 102 -27.56 -20.37 -2.91
CA GLY A 102 -28.23 -21.14 -3.95
C GLY A 102 -27.24 -22.25 -4.32
N GLY A 103 -27.54 -23.55 -4.22
CA GLY A 103 -28.76 -24.27 -4.58
C GLY A 103 -28.29 -25.35 -5.55
N LYS A 104 -27.88 -26.52 -5.03
CA LYS A 104 -27.32 -27.64 -5.83
C LYS A 104 -28.34 -28.10 -6.86
N LYS A 105 -28.07 -27.90 -8.16
CA LYS A 105 -28.79 -28.60 -9.23
C LYS A 105 -28.01 -29.88 -9.58
N LYS A 106 -28.65 -31.01 -9.28
CA LYS A 106 -28.27 -32.37 -9.66
C LYS A 106 -28.47 -32.50 -11.18
N ARG A 107 -27.43 -32.83 -11.94
CA ARG A 107 -27.57 -33.23 -13.35
C ARG A 107 -27.83 -34.74 -13.39
N VAL A 108 -28.87 -35.12 -14.13
CA VAL A 108 -29.20 -36.48 -14.58
C VAL A 108 -28.22 -36.88 -15.66
#